data_AF-Q6AER3-F1
#
_entry.id   AF-Q6AER3-F1
#
_cell.length_a   1.000
_cell.length_b   1.000
_cell.length_c   1.000
_cell.angle_alpha   90.00
_cell.angle_beta   90.00
_cell.angle_gamma   90.00
#
_symmetry.space_group_name_H-M   'P 1'
#
loop_
_entity.id
_entity.type
_entity.pdbx_description
1 polymer ?
#
loop_
_entity_poly.entity_id
_entity_poly.type
_entity_poly.pdbx_seq_one_letter_code
_entity_poly.pdbx_strand_id
1 'polypeptide(L)'
;MNLFELPAPTPHGNRPPNQIPRQDHRMRTRQHKKRTLDRFVRALVLGVGTLACLVMATHLDEIQSWEAQLTTMLLRPWTGGTSFSRRDVYFVPIGSTGIIGFQVTPECSVALMGLPLLIVSVIILQFPRVQWTCWCLGTAATAPIILVANQVRLLTVVAFTVSWAHNGYEIVGTVIGLAGFVAALLVLVGVTTRRREAAPTPERRRSWP
;
A
#
# COMPACT_ATOMS: atom_id res chain seq x y z
N MET A 1 -82.93 -37.47 -23.87
CA MET A 1 -82.48 -36.63 -25.00
C MET A 1 -81.74 -35.44 -24.42
N ASN A 2 -80.41 -35.48 -24.41
CA ASN A 2 -79.54 -34.30 -24.37
C ASN A 2 -78.22 -34.74 -25.01
N LEU A 3 -77.98 -34.19 -26.20
CA LEU A 3 -76.82 -34.44 -27.04
C LEU A 3 -75.59 -33.82 -26.38
N PHE A 4 -74.61 -34.66 -26.09
CA PHE A 4 -73.29 -34.27 -25.58
C PHE A 4 -72.47 -33.79 -26.78
N GLU A 5 -72.44 -32.47 -27.03
CA GLU A 5 -71.55 -31.86 -28.03
C GLU A 5 -70.11 -31.87 -27.51
N LEU A 6 -69.24 -32.62 -28.20
CA LEU A 6 -67.80 -32.63 -28.01
C LEU A 6 -67.17 -31.41 -28.72
N PRO A 7 -66.34 -30.59 -28.05
CA PRO A 7 -65.68 -29.46 -28.67
C PRO A 7 -64.53 -29.91 -29.60
N ALA A 8 -64.44 -29.25 -30.75
CA ALA A 8 -63.47 -29.52 -31.81
C ALA A 8 -62.01 -29.18 -31.40
N PRO A 9 -61.00 -29.92 -31.93
CA PRO A 9 -59.60 -29.66 -31.64
C PRO A 9 -59.12 -28.35 -32.28
N THR A 10 -58.49 -27.50 -31.48
CA THR A 10 -57.89 -26.24 -31.93
C THR A 10 -56.63 -26.49 -32.77
N PRO A 11 -56.40 -25.72 -33.85
CA PRO A 11 -55.23 -25.86 -34.70
C PRO A 11 -53.96 -25.45 -33.96
N HIS A 12 -53.00 -26.37 -33.84
CA HIS A 12 -51.67 -26.10 -33.31
C HIS A 12 -50.96 -25.08 -34.20
N GLY A 13 -50.87 -23.84 -33.69
CA GLY A 13 -50.14 -22.75 -34.32
C GLY A 13 -48.65 -23.09 -34.49
N ASN A 14 -48.17 -22.86 -35.72
CA ASN A 14 -46.77 -22.82 -36.11
C ASN A 14 -45.94 -22.02 -35.10
N ARG A 15 -45.16 -22.73 -34.26
CA ARG A 15 -44.10 -22.10 -33.48
C ARG A 15 -42.94 -21.79 -34.44
N PRO A 16 -42.49 -20.54 -34.55
CA PRO A 16 -41.34 -20.21 -35.37
C PRO A 16 -40.09 -20.95 -34.85
N PRO A 17 -39.17 -21.33 -35.74
CA PRO A 17 -37.97 -22.07 -35.38
C PRO A 17 -37.14 -21.28 -34.37
N ASN A 18 -36.87 -21.95 -33.26
CA ASN A 18 -35.99 -21.61 -32.16
C ASN A 18 -34.74 -20.83 -32.60
N GLN A 19 -34.80 -19.49 -32.52
CA GLN A 19 -33.62 -18.64 -32.66
C GLN A 19 -32.81 -18.71 -31.37
N ILE A 20 -31.91 -19.69 -31.29
CA ILE A 20 -30.90 -19.76 -30.25
C ILE A 20 -30.13 -18.43 -30.25
N PRO A 21 -29.99 -17.72 -29.11
CA PRO A 21 -29.58 -16.32 -29.11
C PRO A 21 -28.12 -16.18 -29.53
N ARG A 22 -27.85 -15.54 -30.69
CA ARG A 22 -26.51 -15.13 -31.14
C ARG A 22 -25.74 -14.21 -30.16
N GLN A 23 -26.32 -13.85 -29.02
CA GLN A 23 -25.70 -12.99 -28.00
C GLN A 23 -24.66 -13.70 -27.12
N ASP A 24 -24.67 -15.04 -27.06
CA ASP A 24 -23.80 -15.79 -26.14
C ASP A 24 -22.30 -15.70 -26.51
N HIS A 25 -21.99 -15.55 -27.81
CA HIS A 25 -20.59 -15.54 -28.26
C HIS A 25 -19.85 -14.23 -27.93
N ARG A 26 -20.56 -13.09 -27.90
CA ARG A 26 -19.97 -11.80 -27.50
C ARG A 26 -19.75 -11.70 -25.98
N MET A 27 -20.53 -12.42 -25.16
CA MET A 27 -20.32 -12.43 -23.70
C MET A 27 -19.13 -13.30 -23.29
N ARG A 28 -18.93 -14.47 -23.91
CA ARG A 28 -17.79 -15.35 -23.61
C ARG A 28 -16.43 -14.72 -23.91
N THR A 29 -16.30 -14.02 -25.03
CA THR A 29 -15.03 -13.37 -25.43
C THR A 29 -14.62 -12.24 -24.48
N ARG A 30 -15.59 -11.45 -23.97
CA ARG A 30 -15.32 -10.39 -22.98
C ARG A 30 -14.92 -10.94 -21.61
N GLN A 31 -15.52 -12.04 -21.16
CA GLN A 31 -15.14 -12.67 -19.88
C GLN A 31 -13.74 -13.29 -19.94
N HIS A 32 -13.36 -13.91 -21.06
CA HIS A 32 -12.03 -14.49 -21.21
C HIS A 32 -10.93 -13.42 -21.18
N LYS A 33 -11.15 -12.27 -21.86
CA LYS A 33 -10.18 -11.16 -21.87
C LYS A 33 -9.96 -10.56 -20.47
N LYS A 34 -11.02 -10.45 -19.65
CA LYS A 34 -10.91 -9.94 -18.27
C LYS A 34 -10.09 -10.86 -17.36
N ARG A 35 -10.26 -12.18 -17.48
CA ARG A 35 -9.50 -13.16 -16.67
C ARG A 35 -8.01 -13.17 -17.03
N THR A 36 -7.69 -13.07 -18.30
CA THR A 36 -6.29 -13.02 -18.76
C THR A 36 -5.61 -11.73 -18.30
N LEU A 37 -6.29 -10.58 -18.42
CA LEU A 37 -5.76 -9.28 -17.96
C LEU A 37 -5.47 -9.27 -16.45
N ASP A 38 -6.37 -9.83 -15.63
CA ASP A 38 -6.17 -9.88 -14.17
C ASP A 38 -4.92 -10.69 -13.78
N ARG A 39 -4.67 -11.82 -14.46
CA ARG A 39 -3.46 -12.63 -14.25
C ARG A 39 -2.19 -11.89 -14.63
N PHE A 40 -2.19 -11.22 -15.79
CA PHE A 40 -1.03 -10.42 -16.23
C PHE A 40 -0.73 -9.30 -15.25
N VAL A 41 -1.75 -8.60 -14.76
CA VAL A 41 -1.60 -7.51 -13.80
C VAL A 41 -1.05 -8.02 -12.46
N ARG A 42 -1.57 -9.14 -11.93
CA ARG A 42 -1.03 -9.74 -10.69
C ARG A 42 0.42 -10.19 -10.86
N ALA A 43 0.76 -10.82 -11.98
CA ALA A 43 2.13 -11.23 -12.28
C ALA A 43 3.07 -10.02 -12.41
N LEU A 44 2.60 -8.95 -13.06
CA LEU A 44 3.35 -7.70 -13.17
C LEU A 44 3.61 -7.09 -11.79
N VAL A 45 2.63 -7.04 -10.90
CA VAL A 45 2.83 -6.50 -9.54
C VAL A 45 3.76 -7.36 -8.71
N LEU A 46 3.64 -8.69 -8.78
CA LEU A 46 4.59 -9.58 -8.13
C LEU A 46 6.00 -9.34 -8.66
N GLY A 47 6.16 -9.20 -9.98
CA GLY A 47 7.44 -8.90 -10.60
C GLY A 47 8.01 -7.55 -10.16
N VAL A 48 7.22 -6.48 -10.22
CA VAL A 48 7.60 -5.12 -9.81
C VAL A 48 7.89 -5.06 -8.31
N GLY A 49 7.06 -5.70 -7.48
CA GLY A 49 7.26 -5.76 -6.03
C GLY A 49 8.53 -6.52 -5.65
N THR A 50 8.78 -7.66 -6.30
CA THR A 50 10.02 -8.44 -6.10
C THR A 50 11.24 -7.65 -6.55
N LEU A 51 11.15 -6.97 -7.70
CA LEU A 51 12.22 -6.11 -8.21
C LEU A 51 12.48 -4.93 -7.25
N ALA A 52 11.42 -4.29 -6.73
CA ALA A 52 11.56 -3.21 -5.75
C ALA A 52 12.24 -3.68 -4.47
N CYS A 53 11.85 -4.85 -3.93
CA CYS A 53 12.52 -5.47 -2.79
C CYS A 53 14.00 -5.75 -3.07
N LEU A 54 14.32 -6.27 -4.26
CA LEU A 54 15.70 -6.56 -4.66
C LEU A 54 16.52 -5.28 -4.78
N VAL A 55 16.01 -4.25 -5.45
CA VAL A 55 16.67 -2.95 -5.60
C VAL A 55 16.89 -2.30 -4.23
N MET A 56 15.90 -2.34 -3.33
CA MET A 56 16.08 -1.85 -1.96
C MET A 56 17.19 -2.61 -1.21
N ALA A 57 17.28 -3.93 -1.40
CA ALA A 57 18.30 -4.75 -0.75
C ALA A 57 19.71 -4.50 -1.32
N THR A 58 19.85 -4.26 -2.63
CA THR A 58 21.17 -4.02 -3.26
C THR A 58 21.68 -2.61 -3.05
N HIS A 59 20.80 -1.63 -2.85
CA HIS A 59 21.16 -0.22 -2.64
C HIS A 59 21.02 0.23 -1.18
N LEU A 60 21.13 -0.69 -0.22
CA LEU A 60 21.03 -0.38 1.21
C LEU A 60 22.03 0.71 1.64
N ASP A 61 23.28 0.61 1.19
CA ASP A 61 24.34 1.56 1.55
C ASP A 61 24.04 2.99 1.05
N GLU A 62 23.50 3.09 -0.17
CA GLU A 62 23.09 4.38 -0.73
C GLU A 62 21.93 4.96 0.07
N ILE A 63 20.91 4.14 0.38
CA ILE A 63 19.76 4.57 1.17
C ILE A 63 20.20 5.08 2.55
N GLN A 64 21.09 4.36 3.24
CA GLN A 64 21.64 4.80 4.53
C GLN A 64 22.37 6.13 4.42
N SER A 65 23.10 6.35 3.32
CA SER A 65 23.78 7.62 3.09
C SER A 65 22.81 8.79 2.86
N TRP A 66 21.69 8.53 2.18
CA TRP A 66 20.60 9.49 2.02
C TRP A 66 19.90 9.78 3.35
N GLU A 67 19.72 8.77 4.19
CA GLU A 67 19.12 8.91 5.52
C GLU A 67 20.01 9.74 6.45
N ALA A 68 21.32 9.51 6.44
CA ALA A 68 22.29 10.29 7.21
C ALA A 68 22.30 11.76 6.77
N GLN A 69 22.23 12.01 5.45
CA GLN A 69 22.13 13.38 4.89
C GLN A 69 20.83 14.06 5.29
N LEU A 70 19.70 13.37 5.18
CA LEU A 70 18.39 13.90 5.54
C LEU A 70 18.32 14.22 7.04
N THR A 71 18.83 13.32 7.89
CA THR A 71 18.90 13.52 9.34
C THR A 71 19.77 14.74 9.66
N THR A 72 20.92 14.89 9.00
CA THR A 72 21.79 16.06 9.16
C THR A 72 21.09 17.34 8.77
N MET A 73 20.37 17.35 7.65
CA MET A 73 19.59 18.50 7.20
C MET A 73 18.52 18.90 8.22
N LEU A 74 17.85 17.91 8.83
CA LEU A 74 16.86 18.13 9.89
C LEU A 74 17.48 18.60 11.21
N LEU A 75 18.71 18.19 11.52
CA LEU A 75 19.42 18.57 12.74
C LEU A 75 20.08 19.95 12.65
N ARG A 76 20.44 20.43 11.45
CA ARG A 76 21.14 21.71 11.24
C ARG A 76 20.51 22.91 11.96
N PRO A 77 19.18 23.10 11.96
CA PRO A 77 18.54 24.19 12.70
C PRO A 77 18.79 24.12 14.21
N TRP A 78 18.91 22.91 14.78
CA TRP A 78 19.15 22.72 16.21
C TRP A 78 20.63 22.75 16.60
N THR A 79 21.53 22.39 15.68
CA THR A 79 22.99 22.37 15.91
C THR A 79 23.69 23.67 15.51
N GLY A 80 22.95 24.72 15.16
CA GLY A 80 23.54 25.97 14.64
C GLY A 80 24.26 25.78 13.29
N GLY A 81 23.90 24.75 12.52
CA GLY A 81 24.42 24.49 11.18
C GLY A 81 25.73 23.70 11.11
N THR A 82 26.27 23.27 12.25
CA THR A 82 27.60 22.63 12.36
C THR A 82 27.57 21.10 12.20
N SER A 83 26.39 20.47 12.16
CA SER A 83 26.26 19.04 11.86
C SER A 83 26.55 18.75 10.39
N PHE A 84 27.25 17.64 10.13
CA PHE A 84 27.59 17.16 8.78
C PHE A 84 27.45 15.64 8.68
N SER A 85 27.19 15.12 7.48
CA SER A 85 27.14 13.69 7.20
C SER A 85 28.30 13.26 6.30
N ARG A 86 28.79 12.03 6.49
CA ARG A 86 29.72 11.38 5.57
C ARG A 86 29.34 9.91 5.44
N ARG A 87 28.91 9.52 4.23
CA ARG A 87 28.36 8.18 3.95
C ARG A 87 27.16 7.89 4.87
N ASP A 88 27.17 6.75 5.54
CA ASP A 88 26.20 6.23 6.50
C ASP A 88 26.33 6.86 7.91
N VAL A 89 27.31 7.73 8.14
CA VAL A 89 27.55 8.35 9.45
C VAL A 89 27.14 9.83 9.42
N TYR A 90 26.42 10.28 10.43
CA TYR A 90 26.16 11.71 10.66
C TYR A 90 26.78 12.18 11.99
N PHE A 91 27.34 13.38 11.98
CA PHE A 91 28.11 13.94 13.08
C PHE A 91 27.34 15.10 13.72
N VAL A 92 27.21 15.03 15.04
CA VAL A 92 26.47 16.00 15.86
C VAL A 92 27.44 16.60 16.89
N PRO A 93 27.57 17.94 16.97
CA PRO A 93 28.37 18.59 17.99
C PRO A 93 27.73 18.42 19.38
N ILE A 94 28.55 18.22 20.40
CA ILE A 94 28.13 18.18 21.80
C ILE A 94 29.01 19.12 22.61
N GLY A 95 28.39 20.17 23.18
CA GLY A 95 29.08 21.21 23.92
C GLY A 95 30.06 22.01 23.06
N SER A 96 31.15 22.48 23.66
CA SER A 96 32.13 23.37 23.01
C SER A 96 33.26 22.64 22.27
N THR A 97 33.46 21.34 22.49
CA THR A 97 34.66 20.61 21.99
C THR A 97 34.40 19.17 21.54
N GLY A 98 33.21 18.61 21.74
CA GLY A 98 32.90 17.22 21.39
C GLY A 98 32.15 17.09 20.06
N ILE A 99 32.45 16.04 19.29
CA ILE A 99 31.64 15.62 18.15
C ILE A 99 31.33 14.13 18.35
N ILE A 100 30.05 13.77 18.27
CA ILE A 100 29.63 12.36 18.25
C ILE A 100 29.19 12.00 16.84
N GLY A 101 29.72 10.87 16.33
CA GLY A 101 29.30 10.26 15.08
C GLY A 101 28.27 9.16 15.35
N PHE A 102 27.12 9.24 14.68
CA PHE A 102 26.10 8.21 14.70
C PHE A 102 26.09 7.49 13.37
N GLN A 103 26.33 6.18 13.40
CA GLN A 103 26.25 5.33 12.22
C GLN A 103 24.81 4.87 12.01
N VAL A 104 24.28 5.12 10.81
CA VAL A 104 22.98 4.61 10.37
C VAL A 104 23.17 3.16 9.98
N THR A 105 22.73 2.26 10.86
CA THR A 105 22.81 0.82 10.63
C THR A 105 21.61 0.30 9.82
N PRO A 106 21.71 -0.88 9.18
CA PRO A 106 20.62 -1.45 8.40
C PRO A 106 19.31 -1.62 9.17
N GLU A 107 19.39 -1.93 10.47
CA GLU A 107 18.21 -2.04 11.35
C GLU A 107 17.53 -0.70 11.64
N CYS A 108 18.22 0.41 11.38
CA CYS A 108 17.70 1.78 11.47
C CYS A 108 17.29 2.35 10.12
N SER A 109 17.29 1.55 9.06
CA SER A 109 16.96 2.03 7.72
C SER A 109 15.47 1.88 7.41
N VAL A 110 14.93 2.88 6.71
CA VAL A 110 13.61 2.89 6.10
C VAL A 110 13.44 1.71 5.13
N ALA A 111 14.54 1.24 4.52
CA ALA A 111 14.51 0.10 3.61
C ALA A 111 14.08 -1.17 4.33
N LEU A 112 14.62 -1.43 5.53
CA LEU A 112 14.27 -2.62 6.31
C LEU A 112 12.85 -2.55 6.87
N MET A 113 12.37 -1.37 7.26
CA MET A 113 10.97 -1.18 7.66
C MET A 113 9.98 -1.25 6.48
N GLY A 114 10.40 -0.75 5.31
CA GLY A 114 9.61 -0.74 4.09
C GLY A 114 9.42 -2.13 3.48
N LEU A 115 10.45 -2.98 3.54
CA LEU A 115 10.43 -4.32 2.97
C LEU A 115 9.24 -5.19 3.41
N PRO A 116 8.97 -5.42 4.72
CA PRO A 116 7.81 -6.19 5.16
C PRO A 116 6.48 -5.53 4.79
N LEU A 117 6.39 -4.19 4.78
CA LEU A 117 5.18 -3.48 4.34
C LEU A 117 4.92 -3.64 2.84
N LEU A 118 5.98 -3.66 2.02
CA LEU A 118 5.89 -3.90 0.59
C LEU A 118 5.42 -5.34 0.31
N ILE A 119 5.97 -6.31 1.05
CA ILE A 119 5.52 -7.71 1.00
C ILE A 119 4.03 -7.81 1.35
N VAL A 120 3.60 -7.21 2.46
CA VAL A 120 2.19 -7.19 2.87
C VAL A 120 1.32 -6.52 1.80
N SER A 121 1.77 -5.39 1.24
CA SER A 121 1.05 -4.70 0.16
C SER A 121 0.83 -5.60 -1.06
N VAL A 122 1.87 -6.30 -1.50
CA VAL A 122 1.80 -7.25 -2.63
C VAL A 122 0.86 -8.41 -2.34
N ILE A 123 0.86 -8.92 -1.10
CA ILE A 123 -0.08 -9.96 -0.63
C ILE A 123 -1.52 -9.45 -0.65
N ILE A 124 -1.76 -8.23 -0.16
CA ILE A 124 -3.10 -7.61 -0.11
C ILE A 124 -3.71 -7.53 -1.52
N LEU A 125 -2.90 -7.21 -2.54
CA LEU A 125 -3.41 -7.12 -3.91
C LEU A 125 -3.87 -8.47 -4.48
N GLN A 126 -3.40 -9.60 -3.93
CA GLN A 126 -3.87 -10.91 -4.38
C GLN A 126 -5.33 -11.18 -4.02
N PHE A 127 -5.90 -10.43 -3.07
CA PHE A 127 -7.30 -10.57 -2.72
C PHE A 127 -8.21 -9.93 -3.78
N PRO A 128 -9.18 -10.66 -4.34
CA PRO A 128 -10.04 -10.18 -5.42
C PRO A 128 -11.00 -9.03 -5.00
N ARG A 129 -11.04 -8.70 -3.71
CA ARG A 129 -11.88 -7.63 -3.15
C ARG A 129 -11.21 -6.27 -3.17
N VAL A 130 -9.90 -6.19 -3.43
CA VAL A 130 -9.13 -4.95 -3.34
C VAL A 130 -9.18 -4.20 -4.68
N GLN A 131 -9.54 -2.92 -4.63
CA GLN A 131 -9.53 -2.04 -5.79
C GLN A 131 -8.11 -1.53 -6.06
N TRP A 132 -7.68 -1.59 -7.33
CA TRP A 132 -6.34 -1.15 -7.74
C TRP A 132 -6.00 0.28 -7.32
N THR A 133 -6.94 1.21 -7.51
CA THR A 133 -6.76 2.61 -7.11
C THR A 133 -6.56 2.76 -5.61
N CYS A 134 -7.30 2.00 -4.80
CA CYS A 134 -7.14 2.01 -3.35
C CYS A 134 -5.81 1.37 -2.93
N TRP A 135 -5.35 0.35 -3.65
CA TRP A 135 -4.03 -0.25 -3.42
C TRP A 135 -2.88 0.70 -3.74
N CYS A 136 -2.92 1.37 -4.89
CA CYS A 136 -1.94 2.39 -5.25
C CYS A 136 -1.89 3.48 -4.18
N LEU A 137 -3.05 4.00 -3.80
CA LEU A 137 -3.14 5.09 -2.84
C LEU A 137 -2.67 4.65 -1.45
N GLY A 138 -3.05 3.45 -1.01
CA GLY A 138 -2.59 2.90 0.27
C GLY A 138 -1.08 2.74 0.29
N THR A 139 -0.51 2.09 -0.73
CA THR A 139 0.94 1.88 -0.83
C THR A 139 1.70 3.20 -0.91
N ALA A 140 1.23 4.14 -1.73
CA ALA A 140 1.85 5.47 -1.86
C ALA A 140 1.75 6.28 -0.56
N ALA A 141 0.64 6.19 0.18
CA ALA A 141 0.48 6.86 1.47
C ALA A 141 1.35 6.25 2.58
N THR A 142 1.73 4.98 2.43
CA THR A 142 2.56 4.27 3.42
C THR A 142 4.00 4.79 3.40
N ALA A 143 4.57 5.04 2.22
CA ALA A 143 5.96 5.49 2.05
C ALA A 143 6.35 6.72 2.89
N PRO A 144 5.61 7.86 2.88
CA PRO A 144 5.97 9.01 3.69
C PRO A 144 5.83 8.73 5.19
N ILE A 145 4.91 7.86 5.62
CA ILE A 145 4.74 7.52 7.04
C ILE A 145 5.97 6.78 7.56
N ILE A 146 6.48 5.79 6.81
CA ILE A 146 7.68 5.05 7.20
C ILE A 146 8.89 5.98 7.21
N LEU A 147 9.02 6.85 6.19
CA LEU A 147 10.12 7.81 6.13
C LEU A 147 10.12 8.73 7.36
N VAL A 148 8.97 9.32 7.71
CA VAL A 148 8.83 10.18 8.88
C VAL A 148 9.10 9.41 10.17
N ALA A 149 8.54 8.21 10.32
CA ALA A 149 8.79 7.37 11.48
C ALA A 149 10.28 7.06 11.66
N ASN A 150 10.98 6.77 10.56
CA ASN A 150 12.41 6.52 10.61
C ASN A 150 13.20 7.76 11.03
N GLN A 151 12.88 8.92 10.46
CA GLN A 151 13.52 10.18 10.82
C GLN A 151 13.29 10.53 12.30
N VAL A 152 12.05 10.39 12.79
CA VAL A 152 11.75 10.61 14.21
C VAL A 152 12.54 9.65 15.11
N ARG A 153 12.68 8.38 14.71
CA ARG A 153 13.51 7.42 15.43
C ARG A 153 14.97 7.86 15.51
N LEU A 154 15.60 8.21 14.39
CA LEU A 154 17.00 8.67 14.34
C LEU A 154 17.20 9.94 15.20
N LEU A 155 16.32 10.93 15.04
CA LEU A 155 16.37 12.18 15.83
C LEU A 155 16.21 11.93 17.33
N THR A 156 15.35 11.00 17.70
CA THR A 156 15.13 10.65 19.11
C THR A 156 16.37 9.99 19.72
N VAL A 157 17.03 9.09 18.97
CA VAL A 157 18.30 8.50 19.41
C VAL A 157 19.35 9.58 19.69
N VAL A 158 19.45 10.59 18.82
CA VAL A 158 20.36 11.73 19.03
C VAL A 158 19.97 12.53 20.27
N ALA A 159 18.70 12.92 20.37
CA ALA A 159 18.21 13.75 21.48
C ALA A 159 18.44 13.07 22.84
N PHE A 160 18.18 11.78 22.94
CA PHE A 160 18.41 11.00 24.17
C PHE A 160 19.90 10.80 24.45
N THR A 161 20.72 10.55 23.42
CA THR A 161 22.17 10.42 23.59
C THR A 161 22.80 11.71 24.13
N VAL A 162 22.35 12.87 23.65
CA VAL A 162 22.85 14.18 24.09
C VAL A 162 22.36 14.52 25.51
N SER A 163 21.13 14.15 25.87
CA SER A 163 20.51 14.60 27.12
C SER A 163 20.68 13.65 28.32
N TRP A 164 20.76 12.34 28.09
CA TRP A 164 20.64 11.31 29.15
C TRP A 164 21.84 10.37 29.29
N ALA A 165 22.96 10.64 28.62
CA ALA A 165 24.20 9.87 28.73
C ALA A 165 23.99 8.33 28.68
N HIS A 166 23.82 7.82 27.46
CA HIS A 166 23.81 6.40 27.07
C HIS A 166 22.70 5.47 27.59
N ASN A 167 21.96 5.80 28.65
CA ASN A 167 20.98 4.86 29.21
C ASN A 167 19.54 5.16 28.71
N GLY A 168 19.02 4.31 27.80
CA GLY A 168 17.59 4.25 27.47
C GLY A 168 17.19 4.58 26.01
N TYR A 169 18.13 4.98 25.15
CA TYR A 169 17.82 5.34 23.75
C TYR A 169 17.33 4.15 22.91
N GLU A 170 17.77 2.93 23.21
CA GLU A 170 17.39 1.71 22.47
C GLU A 170 15.89 1.40 22.58
N ILE A 171 15.33 1.55 23.79
CA ILE A 171 13.93 1.27 24.08
C ILE A 171 13.04 2.27 23.35
N VAL A 172 13.37 3.56 23.46
CA VAL A 172 12.58 4.63 22.84
C VAL A 172 12.62 4.54 21.31
N GLY A 173 13.81 4.34 20.74
CA GLY A 173 13.96 4.16 19.29
C GLY A 173 13.15 2.98 18.74
N THR A 174 13.14 1.86 19.47
CA THR A 174 12.37 0.66 19.09
C THR A 174 10.86 0.90 19.16
N VAL A 175 10.38 1.53 20.24
CA VAL A 175 8.95 1.85 20.41
C VAL A 175 8.45 2.78 19.29
N ILE A 176 9.23 3.82 18.94
CA ILE A 176 8.89 4.74 17.87
C ILE A 176 8.87 4.02 16.51
N GLY A 177 9.89 3.21 16.24
CA GLY A 177 9.94 2.41 15.01
C GLY A 177 8.71 1.49 14.89
N LEU A 178 8.38 0.76 15.95
CA LEU A 178 7.22 -0.13 15.96
C LEU A 178 5.91 0.63 15.80
N ALA A 179 5.72 1.75 16.52
CA ALA A 179 4.53 2.57 16.42
C ALA A 179 4.35 3.12 14.99
N GLY A 180 5.42 3.60 14.37
CA GLY A 180 5.42 4.08 12.99
C GLY A 180 5.10 2.97 11.98
N PHE A 181 5.66 1.78 12.18
CA PHE A 181 5.36 0.60 11.37
C PHE A 181 3.88 0.20 11.46
N VAL A 182 3.33 0.15 12.69
CA VAL A 182 1.91 -0.16 12.91
C VAL A 182 1.01 0.90 12.28
N ALA A 183 1.33 2.19 12.44
CA ALA A 183 0.58 3.27 11.82
C ALA A 183 0.58 3.15 10.28
N ALA A 184 1.73 2.89 9.68
CA ALA A 184 1.87 2.66 8.25
C ALA A 184 1.02 1.46 7.77
N LEU A 185 1.04 0.35 8.51
CA LEU A 185 0.23 -0.83 8.23
C LEU A 185 -1.27 -0.54 8.33
N LEU A 186 -1.70 0.18 9.36
CA LEU A 186 -3.10 0.56 9.53
C LEU A 186 -3.59 1.45 8.39
N VAL A 187 -2.75 2.37 7.91
CA VAL A 187 -3.07 3.20 6.74
C VAL A 187 -3.16 2.35 5.47
N LEU A 188 -2.19 1.46 5.24
CA LEU A 188 -2.20 0.55 4.10
C LEU A 188 -3.49 -0.28 4.08
N VAL A 189 -3.82 -0.93 5.19
CA VAL A 189 -5.02 -1.78 5.31
C VAL A 189 -6.28 -0.93 5.24
N GLY A 190 -6.35 0.20 5.94
CA GLY A 190 -7.54 1.06 5.98
C GLY A 190 -7.88 1.65 4.60
N VAL A 191 -6.87 2.10 3.85
CA VAL A 191 -7.06 2.65 2.50
C VAL A 191 -7.42 1.55 1.51
N THR A 192 -6.75 0.39 1.57
CA THR A 192 -7.02 -0.74 0.66
C THR A 192 -8.37 -1.40 0.89
N THR A 193 -8.88 -1.41 2.13
CA THR A 193 -10.15 -2.06 2.50
C THR A 193 -11.35 -1.13 2.48
N ARG A 194 -11.16 0.20 2.42
CA ARG A 194 -12.26 1.16 2.32
C ARG A 194 -13.12 0.85 1.09
N ARG A 195 -14.29 0.27 1.35
CA ARG A 195 -15.33 0.11 0.32
C ARG A 195 -15.80 1.51 -0.05
N ARG A 196 -15.84 1.82 -1.34
CA ARG A 196 -16.68 2.92 -1.82
C ARG A 196 -18.11 2.57 -1.40
N GLU A 197 -18.63 3.28 -0.40
CA GLU A 197 -20.06 3.31 -0.14
C GLU A 197 -20.71 3.66 -1.48
N ALA A 198 -21.46 2.69 -2.02
CA ALA A 198 -22.13 2.89 -3.28
C ALA A 198 -23.07 4.08 -3.12
N ALA A 199 -22.86 5.11 -3.94
CA ALA A 199 -23.73 6.28 -3.96
C ALA A 199 -25.19 5.80 -3.95
N PRO A 200 -26.06 6.34 -3.07
CA PRO A 200 -27.46 5.93 -3.02
C PRO A 200 -28.01 6.04 -4.43
N THR A 201 -28.46 4.91 -4.98
CA THR A 201 -29.08 4.86 -6.30
C THR A 201 -30.23 5.85 -6.24
N PRO A 202 -30.27 6.90 -7.08
CA PRO A 202 -31.36 7.86 -7.04
C PRO A 202 -32.63 7.07 -7.26
N GLU A 203 -33.42 6.99 -6.20
CA GLU A 203 -34.69 6.31 -6.16
C GLU A 203 -35.51 6.88 -7.30
N ARG A 204 -35.65 6.09 -8.36
CA ARG A 204 -36.39 6.43 -9.56
C ARG A 204 -37.82 6.63 -9.11
N ARG A 205 -38.18 7.89 -8.79
CA ARG A 205 -39.55 8.37 -8.52
C ARG A 205 -40.45 7.71 -9.55
N ARG A 206 -41.14 6.65 -9.14
CA ARG A 206 -42.28 6.12 -9.87
C ARG A 206 -43.40 7.13 -9.65
N SER A 207 -43.51 8.09 -10.54
CA SER A 207 -44.79 8.75 -10.79
C SER A 207 -45.70 7.67 -11.41
N TRP A 208 -46.58 7.10 -10.59
CA TRP A 208 -47.78 6.43 -11.09
C TRP A 208 -48.81 7.51 -11.48
N PRO A 209 -49.61 7.26 -12.54
CA PRO A 209 -50.56 8.17 -13.16
C PRO A 209 -51.64 8.71 -12.21
#